data_AF-A0A5C5TW00-F1
#
_entry.id   AF-A0A5C5TW00-F1
#
_cell.length_a   1.000
_cell.length_b   1.000
_cell.length_c   1.000
_cell.angle_alpha   90.00
_cell.angle_beta   90.00
_cell.angle_gamma   90.00
#
_symmetry.space_group_name_H-M   'P 1'
#
loop_
_entity.id
_entity.type
_entity.pdbx_description
1 polymer ?
#
loop_
_entity_poly.entity_id
_entity_poly.type
_entity_poly.pdbx_seq_one_letter_code
_entity_poly.pdbx_strand_id
1 'polypeptide(L)'
;MGEGRQHDDTREPAWPAPGVRLRLLALALLGHGVVAALLLLLLAPFVLVAAHLLRGGPLAPEHAYVLLLPAAVAAVVVRTLWVRFEPPQGHRLAPGEAPELQAEVERLRLATGAPPLEGIVIDGDFNARAASIPRALGLLGHRHVLVLGLPLLRLLDRERLAAVIAHEFGHFTADDGRFAAWVYLSRGTWYRLRDGLGAHGLGFAWLLSRFYGWLAPRFDLASRALARAHEYAADAVAAQVVGAQAVADALAAIELASRRLQARFWPRLWARAQVQSHPPAQLQAPLLQAATAGGLDPARLAAPDAPGRRPDPADTHPTLAQRLQALRARPRAGAAGAPAAAMLGDLEERLERRLDAAWRDAVRAQWRARYDAAAADRGRLAELEALAAPTAAELAEHARLAERVRRDVDPLPLYERALAASPDHVPLLLRAGLLQLRDGQADAGAARLQRAVALDRRAARAALEELDALALDPDLAAEAAARASALRDAFAALADPAPAHEDRTHGLQPHDLDPDTLRGLASRLACEPRVARAWIARRAAPLAGAPAEYLVLLDWRGPVAGETAGLARLDRSLALPGIRFALFTGTNQRPLARQVRQACGEPVYRKRAG
;
A
#
# COMPACT_ATOMS: atom_id res chain seq x y z
N MET A 1 24.09 -36.43 -27.41
CA MET A 1 22.69 -36.42 -27.91
C MET A 1 21.77 -36.52 -26.71
N GLY A 2 21.09 -35.44 -26.40
CA GLY A 2 20.21 -35.31 -25.24
C GLY A 2 19.45 -34.01 -25.39
N GLU A 3 18.45 -34.03 -26.27
CA GLU A 3 17.54 -32.92 -26.54
C GLU A 3 16.69 -32.64 -25.28
N GLY A 4 17.10 -31.61 -24.54
CA GLY A 4 16.30 -31.01 -23.48
C GLY A 4 15.24 -30.11 -24.10
N ARG A 5 14.00 -30.62 -24.17
CA ARG A 5 12.77 -29.94 -24.62
C ARG A 5 12.69 -28.49 -24.12
N GLN A 6 12.95 -27.54 -25.02
CA GLN A 6 12.44 -26.18 -24.90
C GLN A 6 10.92 -26.26 -25.05
N HIS A 7 10.18 -25.86 -24.02
CA HIS A 7 8.74 -25.63 -24.15
C HIS A 7 8.53 -24.44 -25.06
N ASP A 8 8.14 -24.75 -26.30
CA ASP A 8 7.61 -23.79 -27.26
C ASP A 8 6.23 -23.32 -26.79
N ASP A 9 6.19 -22.18 -26.09
CA ASP A 9 4.97 -21.52 -25.62
C ASP A 9 4.45 -20.58 -26.72
N THR A 10 4.05 -21.16 -27.85
CA THR A 10 3.52 -20.47 -29.06
C THR A 10 1.99 -20.55 -29.17
N ARG A 11 1.28 -20.77 -28.07
CA ARG A 11 -0.19 -20.83 -28.09
C ARG A 11 -0.79 -19.44 -28.00
N GLU A 12 -1.76 -19.15 -28.86
CA GLU A 12 -2.74 -18.07 -28.65
C GLU A 12 -3.21 -18.05 -27.19
N PRO A 13 -3.58 -16.88 -26.60
CA PRO A 13 -4.00 -16.81 -25.20
C PRO A 13 -5.20 -17.73 -24.98
N ALA A 14 -4.92 -18.93 -24.48
CA ALA A 14 -5.92 -19.97 -24.32
C ALA A 14 -6.85 -19.53 -23.19
N TRP A 15 -8.11 -19.28 -23.52
CA TRP A 15 -9.15 -19.08 -22.52
C TRP A 15 -9.09 -20.22 -21.50
N PRO A 16 -9.23 -19.93 -20.21
CA PRO A 16 -9.08 -20.93 -19.17
C PRO A 16 -10.05 -22.09 -19.41
N ALA A 17 -9.53 -23.32 -19.25
CA ALA A 17 -10.30 -24.54 -19.48
C ALA A 17 -11.66 -24.51 -18.73
N PRO A 18 -12.71 -25.18 -19.25
CA PRO A 18 -14.06 -25.14 -18.67
C PRO A 18 -14.10 -25.43 -17.14
N GLY A 19 -13.20 -26.29 -16.65
CA GLY A 19 -13.09 -26.61 -15.22
C GLY A 19 -12.69 -25.42 -14.33
N VAL A 20 -11.92 -24.46 -14.84
CA VAL A 20 -11.56 -23.23 -14.11
C VAL A 20 -12.77 -22.31 -13.98
N ARG A 21 -13.55 -22.16 -15.06
CA ARG A 21 -14.80 -21.37 -15.03
C ARG A 21 -15.81 -21.96 -14.06
N LEU A 22 -16.00 -23.28 -14.07
CA LEU A 22 -16.89 -23.96 -13.12
C LEU A 22 -16.44 -23.77 -11.67
N ARG A 23 -15.12 -23.88 -11.41
CA ARG A 23 -14.56 -23.65 -10.07
C ARG A 23 -14.76 -22.20 -9.61
N LEU A 24 -14.57 -21.22 -10.50
CA LEU A 24 -14.84 -19.81 -10.21
C LEU A 24 -16.31 -19.57 -9.90
N LEU A 25 -17.21 -20.13 -10.71
CA LEU A 25 -18.65 -20.03 -10.50
C LEU A 25 -19.05 -20.68 -9.16
N ALA A 26 -18.52 -21.85 -8.84
CA ALA A 26 -18.79 -22.52 -7.57
C ALA A 26 -18.31 -21.70 -6.35
N LEU A 27 -17.08 -21.16 -6.40
CA LEU A 27 -16.55 -20.29 -5.34
C LEU A 27 -17.36 -19.00 -5.21
N ALA A 28 -17.79 -18.42 -6.33
CA ALA A 28 -18.61 -17.23 -6.32
C ALA A 28 -20.03 -17.49 -5.79
N LEU A 29 -20.67 -18.58 -6.19
CA LEU A 29 -21.96 -19.02 -5.66
C LEU A 29 -21.87 -19.31 -4.16
N LEU A 30 -20.78 -19.93 -3.70
CA LEU A 30 -20.53 -20.13 -2.28
C LEU A 30 -20.44 -18.79 -1.53
N GLY A 31 -19.65 -17.84 -2.05
CA GLY A 31 -19.46 -16.53 -1.45
C GLY A 31 -20.75 -15.70 -1.35
N HIS A 32 -21.55 -15.67 -2.42
CA HIS A 32 -22.84 -14.96 -2.44
C HIS A 32 -23.93 -15.72 -1.67
N GLY A 33 -23.90 -17.06 -1.73
CA GLY A 33 -24.85 -17.93 -1.04
C GLY A 33 -24.80 -17.78 0.48
N VAL A 34 -23.61 -17.59 1.06
CA VAL A 34 -23.47 -17.30 2.50
C VAL A 34 -24.12 -15.98 2.88
N VAL A 35 -23.94 -14.92 2.07
CA VAL A 35 -24.61 -13.62 2.32
C VAL A 35 -26.13 -13.76 2.19
N ALA A 36 -26.59 -14.42 1.13
CA ALA A 36 -28.02 -14.64 0.89
C ALA A 36 -28.66 -15.45 2.02
N ALA A 37 -28.02 -16.53 2.46
CA ALA A 37 -28.50 -17.35 3.58
C ALA A 37 -28.56 -16.55 4.89
N LEU A 38 -27.54 -15.70 5.16
CA LEU A 38 -27.55 -14.81 6.31
C LEU A 38 -28.70 -13.79 6.24
N LEU A 39 -28.91 -13.15 5.10
CA LEU A 39 -30.01 -12.19 4.91
C LEU A 39 -31.39 -12.86 5.06
N LEU A 40 -31.55 -14.09 4.54
CA LEU A 40 -32.78 -14.88 4.72
C LEU A 40 -33.00 -15.25 6.19
N LEU A 41 -31.94 -15.65 6.90
CA LEU A 41 -32.00 -15.95 8.33
C LEU A 41 -32.40 -14.71 9.14
N LEU A 42 -31.88 -13.54 8.78
CA LEU A 42 -32.23 -12.26 9.41
C LEU A 42 -33.66 -11.82 9.09
N LEU A 43 -34.22 -12.23 7.94
CA LEU A 43 -35.59 -11.93 7.53
C LEU A 43 -36.62 -12.86 8.21
N ALA A 44 -36.24 -14.09 8.55
CA ALA A 44 -37.15 -15.10 9.11
C ALA A 44 -37.95 -14.62 10.35
N PRO A 45 -37.36 -13.92 11.34
CA PRO A 45 -38.11 -13.39 12.48
C PRO A 45 -39.21 -12.40 12.09
N PHE A 46 -38.99 -11.56 11.06
CA PHE A 46 -40.00 -10.63 10.56
C PHE A 46 -41.19 -11.38 9.96
N VAL A 47 -40.92 -12.44 9.18
CA VAL A 47 -41.96 -13.28 8.57
C VAL A 47 -42.74 -14.02 9.65
N LEU A 48 -42.06 -14.56 10.68
CA LEU A 48 -42.71 -15.27 11.79
C LEU A 48 -43.60 -14.36 12.63
N VAL A 49 -43.14 -13.15 12.97
CA VAL A 49 -43.95 -12.15 13.69
C VAL A 49 -45.13 -11.70 12.83
N ALA A 50 -44.93 -11.42 11.54
CA ALA A 50 -46.02 -11.08 10.63
C ALA A 50 -47.07 -12.20 10.54
N ALA A 51 -46.64 -13.46 10.42
CA ALA A 51 -47.54 -14.62 10.42
C ALA A 51 -48.29 -14.80 11.74
N HIS A 52 -47.65 -14.54 12.88
CA HIS A 52 -48.29 -14.57 14.20
C HIS A 52 -49.41 -13.52 14.33
N LEU A 53 -49.13 -12.28 13.91
CA LEU A 53 -50.10 -11.18 13.93
C LEU A 53 -51.27 -11.44 12.98
N LEU A 54 -51.01 -11.96 11.77
CA LEU A 54 -52.06 -12.33 10.80
C LEU A 54 -52.96 -13.47 11.30
N ARG A 55 -52.48 -14.31 12.22
CA ARG A 55 -53.27 -15.36 12.90
C ARG A 55 -53.99 -14.86 14.16
N GLY A 56 -54.00 -13.54 14.41
CA GLY A 56 -54.70 -12.91 15.53
C GLY A 56 -53.89 -12.83 16.84
N GLY A 57 -52.57 -13.05 16.80
CA GLY A 57 -51.70 -12.93 17.97
C GLY A 57 -51.53 -11.48 18.46
N PRO A 58 -51.41 -11.24 19.78
CA PRO A 58 -51.20 -9.90 20.33
C PRO A 58 -49.76 -9.40 20.11
N LEU A 59 -49.61 -8.09 19.92
CA LEU A 59 -48.30 -7.46 19.73
C LEU A 59 -47.65 -7.18 21.08
N ALA A 60 -46.87 -8.15 21.58
CA ALA A 60 -46.13 -8.05 22.84
C ALA A 60 -44.77 -7.30 22.70
N PRO A 61 -44.23 -6.70 23.78
CA PRO A 61 -42.94 -6.00 23.78
C PRO A 61 -41.74 -6.88 23.41
N GLU A 62 -41.81 -8.19 23.66
CA GLU A 62 -40.78 -9.16 23.26
C GLU A 62 -40.52 -9.19 21.75
N HIS A 63 -41.54 -8.90 20.93
CA HIS A 63 -41.38 -8.79 19.47
C HIS A 63 -40.44 -7.65 19.08
N ALA A 64 -40.35 -6.58 19.87
CA ALA A 64 -39.44 -5.48 19.59
C ALA A 64 -37.98 -5.96 19.58
N TYR A 65 -37.58 -6.80 20.54
CA TYR A 65 -36.23 -7.35 20.57
C TYR A 65 -35.96 -8.33 19.42
N VAL A 66 -36.95 -9.15 19.07
CA VAL A 66 -36.88 -10.12 17.97
C VAL A 66 -36.78 -9.43 16.59
N LEU A 67 -37.30 -8.21 16.45
CA LEU A 67 -37.23 -7.44 15.20
C LEU A 67 -36.03 -6.48 15.16
N LEU A 68 -35.73 -5.79 16.27
CA LEU A 68 -34.68 -4.77 16.32
C LEU A 68 -33.27 -5.35 16.17
N LEU A 69 -32.98 -6.49 16.80
CA LEU A 69 -31.65 -7.09 16.73
C LEU A 69 -31.32 -7.59 15.31
N PRO A 70 -32.18 -8.38 14.62
CA PRO A 70 -31.96 -8.73 13.23
C PRO A 70 -31.99 -7.53 12.28
N ALA A 71 -32.83 -6.52 12.53
CA ALA A 71 -32.82 -5.27 11.76
C ALA A 71 -31.47 -4.56 11.84
N ALA A 72 -30.90 -4.44 13.04
CA ALA A 72 -29.60 -3.81 13.25
C ALA A 72 -28.48 -4.58 12.54
N VAL A 73 -28.48 -5.91 12.63
CA VAL A 73 -27.50 -6.76 11.94
C VAL A 73 -27.67 -6.68 10.43
N ALA A 74 -28.89 -6.75 9.91
CA ALA A 74 -29.19 -6.60 8.50
C ALA A 74 -28.75 -5.23 7.98
N ALA A 75 -28.98 -4.16 8.76
CA ALA A 75 -28.52 -2.82 8.42
C ALA A 75 -26.99 -2.74 8.34
N VAL A 76 -26.25 -3.39 9.23
CA VAL A 76 -24.77 -3.47 9.16
C VAL A 76 -24.33 -4.23 7.91
N VAL A 77 -24.91 -5.40 7.64
CA VAL A 77 -24.59 -6.21 6.44
C VAL A 77 -24.89 -5.44 5.16
N VAL A 78 -26.09 -4.88 5.03
CA VAL A 78 -26.49 -4.06 3.88
C VAL A 78 -25.59 -2.85 3.75
N ARG A 79 -25.29 -2.11 4.83
CA ARG A 79 -24.39 -0.96 4.81
C ARG A 79 -22.96 -1.33 4.37
N THR A 80 -22.48 -2.52 4.75
CA THR A 80 -21.14 -3.02 4.38
C THR A 80 -21.08 -3.39 2.90
N LEU A 81 -22.20 -3.91 2.37
CA LEU A 81 -22.37 -4.27 0.96
C LEU A 81 -22.74 -3.07 0.09
N TRP A 82 -23.27 -1.99 0.68
CA TRP A 82 -23.74 -0.81 -0.04
C TRP A 82 -22.55 0.01 -0.55
N VAL A 83 -22.17 -0.25 -1.79
CA VAL A 83 -21.22 0.60 -2.52
C VAL A 83 -21.99 1.82 -3.03
N ARG A 84 -21.70 2.98 -2.47
CA ARG A 84 -22.01 4.24 -3.17
C ARG A 84 -21.05 4.32 -4.34
N PHE A 85 -21.55 4.07 -5.55
CA PHE A 85 -20.82 4.42 -6.76
C PHE A 85 -20.81 5.95 -6.86
N GLU A 86 -19.86 6.58 -6.18
CA GLU A 86 -19.60 7.99 -6.37
C GLU A 86 -19.14 8.20 -7.82
N PRO A 87 -19.65 9.22 -8.52
CA PRO A 87 -19.16 9.54 -9.85
C PRO A 87 -17.64 9.75 -9.77
N PRO A 88 -16.89 9.33 -10.80
CA PRO A 88 -15.44 9.49 -10.80
C PRO A 88 -15.09 10.96 -10.52
N GLN A 89 -14.24 11.16 -9.51
CA GLN A 89 -13.78 12.48 -9.11
C GLN A 89 -12.89 13.06 -10.22
N GLY A 90 -12.98 14.37 -10.44
CA GLY A 90 -12.22 15.05 -11.50
C GLY A 90 -13.04 16.13 -12.21
N HIS A 91 -12.51 16.61 -13.35
CA HIS A 91 -13.21 17.53 -14.24
C HIS A 91 -13.86 16.77 -15.38
N ARG A 92 -15.20 16.74 -15.42
CA ARG A 92 -15.94 16.16 -16.54
C ARG A 92 -15.97 17.15 -17.70
N LEU A 93 -15.46 16.73 -18.85
CA LEU A 93 -15.45 17.56 -20.06
C LEU A 93 -16.89 17.83 -20.53
N ALA A 94 -17.22 19.10 -20.72
CA ALA A 94 -18.44 19.53 -21.38
C ALA A 94 -18.30 19.38 -22.91
N PRO A 95 -19.42 19.36 -23.66
CA PRO A 95 -19.36 19.41 -25.12
C PRO A 95 -18.57 20.64 -25.59
N GLY A 96 -17.57 20.44 -26.45
CA GLY A 96 -16.70 21.51 -26.95
C GLY A 96 -15.52 21.88 -26.04
N GLU A 97 -15.44 21.33 -24.82
CA GLU A 97 -14.20 21.37 -24.03
C GLU A 97 -13.23 20.30 -24.54
N ALA A 98 -12.00 20.70 -24.91
CA ALA A 98 -10.97 19.83 -25.49
C ALA A 98 -11.48 19.03 -26.72
N PRO A 99 -11.93 19.71 -27.79
CA PRO A 99 -12.60 19.07 -28.92
C PRO A 99 -11.71 18.05 -29.63
N GLU A 100 -10.40 18.28 -29.66
CA GLU A 100 -9.43 17.37 -30.26
C GLU A 100 -9.33 16.05 -29.46
N LEU A 101 -9.29 16.11 -28.13
CA LEU A 101 -9.31 14.91 -27.29
C LEU A 101 -10.64 14.17 -27.43
N GLN A 102 -11.77 14.88 -27.46
CA GLN A 102 -13.09 14.28 -27.64
C GLN A 102 -13.19 13.55 -28.98
N ALA A 103 -12.68 14.14 -30.06
CA ALA A 103 -12.67 13.53 -31.38
C ALA A 103 -11.78 12.27 -31.43
N GLU A 104 -10.60 12.32 -30.81
CA GLU A 104 -9.70 11.17 -30.76
C GLU A 104 -10.28 10.00 -29.96
N VAL A 105 -10.90 10.29 -28.81
CA VAL A 105 -11.61 9.29 -28.02
C VAL A 105 -12.76 8.66 -28.81
N GLU A 106 -13.56 9.46 -29.53
CA GLU A 106 -14.67 8.95 -30.33
C GLU A 106 -14.19 8.11 -31.52
N ARG A 107 -13.09 8.52 -32.18
CA ARG A 107 -12.44 7.75 -33.24
C ARG A 107 -12.02 6.38 -32.74
N LEU A 108 -11.37 6.31 -31.57
CA LEU A 108 -10.93 5.06 -30.95
C LEU A 108 -12.11 4.20 -30.51
N ARG A 109 -13.16 4.81 -29.96
CA ARG A 109 -14.39 4.11 -29.55
C ARG A 109 -15.04 3.39 -30.74
N LEU A 110 -15.13 4.08 -31.87
CA LEU A 110 -15.66 3.50 -33.12
C LEU A 110 -14.77 2.38 -33.64
N ALA A 111 -13.44 2.57 -33.62
CA ALA A 111 -12.49 1.58 -34.12
C ALA A 111 -12.44 0.30 -33.26
N THR A 112 -12.61 0.41 -31.95
CA THR A 112 -12.63 -0.75 -31.05
C THR A 112 -14.01 -1.40 -30.91
N GLY A 113 -15.09 -0.73 -31.34
CA GLY A 113 -16.46 -1.16 -31.12
C GLY A 113 -16.97 -0.93 -29.69
N ALA A 114 -16.35 -0.02 -28.93
CA ALA A 114 -16.76 0.26 -27.55
C ALA A 114 -18.15 0.93 -27.46
N PRO A 115 -18.89 0.70 -26.35
CA PRO A 115 -20.20 1.31 -26.14
C PRO A 115 -20.11 2.85 -26.03
N PRO A 116 -21.20 3.59 -26.33
CA PRO A 116 -21.24 5.04 -26.17
C PRO A 116 -20.86 5.49 -24.76
N LEU A 117 -20.01 6.51 -24.68
CA LEU A 117 -19.61 7.10 -23.40
C LEU A 117 -20.62 8.17 -22.96
N GLU A 118 -20.93 8.20 -21.67
CA GLU A 118 -21.66 9.32 -21.06
C GLU A 118 -20.75 10.55 -20.88
N GLY A 119 -19.44 10.35 -20.74
CA GLY A 119 -18.49 11.46 -20.70
C GLY A 119 -17.05 11.03 -20.45
N ILE A 120 -16.17 12.01 -20.54
CA ILE A 120 -14.73 11.90 -20.27
C ILE A 120 -14.42 12.75 -19.04
N VAL A 121 -13.69 12.19 -18.08
CA VAL A 121 -13.29 12.85 -16.84
C VAL A 121 -11.77 12.95 -16.78
N ILE A 122 -11.25 14.13 -16.51
CA ILE A 122 -9.83 14.36 -16.28
C ILE A 122 -9.57 14.43 -14.77
N ASP A 123 -8.72 13.55 -14.25
CA ASP A 123 -8.33 13.53 -12.83
C ASP A 123 -6.82 13.77 -12.64
N GLY A 124 -6.39 13.78 -11.37
CA GLY A 124 -5.01 14.05 -10.99
C GLY A 124 -4.16 12.80 -10.80
N ASP A 125 -4.71 11.61 -11.05
CA ASP A 125 -4.03 10.35 -10.80
C ASP A 125 -3.13 9.97 -11.98
N PHE A 126 -2.05 9.24 -11.72
CA PHE A 126 -1.23 8.65 -12.78
C PHE A 126 -1.88 7.35 -13.29
N ASN A 127 -3.07 7.46 -13.87
CA ASN A 127 -3.82 6.29 -14.36
C ASN A 127 -4.85 6.65 -15.46
N ALA A 128 -5.26 5.65 -16.22
CA ALA A 128 -6.41 5.70 -17.12
C ALA A 128 -7.33 4.54 -16.78
N ARG A 129 -8.64 4.74 -16.92
CA ARG A 129 -9.62 3.65 -16.75
C ARG A 129 -10.90 3.91 -17.50
N ALA A 130 -11.48 2.87 -18.07
CA ALA A 130 -12.86 2.89 -18.51
C ALA A 130 -13.77 2.18 -17.49
N ALA A 131 -14.78 2.91 -16.99
CA ALA A 131 -15.68 2.41 -15.95
C ALA A 131 -17.10 2.21 -16.49
N SER A 132 -17.74 1.11 -16.07
CA SER A 132 -19.17 0.85 -16.30
C SER A 132 -19.93 0.95 -14.97
N ILE A 133 -20.73 2.01 -14.82
CA ILE A 133 -21.47 2.32 -13.60
C ILE A 133 -22.92 1.83 -13.76
N PRO A 134 -23.40 0.87 -12.94
CA PRO A 134 -24.78 0.39 -13.04
C PRO A 134 -25.79 1.45 -12.60
N ARG A 135 -26.87 1.63 -13.37
CA ARG A 135 -27.99 2.52 -13.01
C ARG A 135 -29.06 1.74 -12.25
N ALA A 136 -29.51 2.27 -11.11
CA ALA A 136 -30.53 1.63 -10.25
C ALA A 136 -30.25 0.14 -10.00
N LEU A 137 -29.04 -0.16 -9.50
CA LEU A 137 -28.54 -1.54 -9.28
C LEU A 137 -28.51 -2.42 -10.55
N GLY A 138 -28.47 -1.81 -11.74
CA GLY A 138 -28.40 -2.49 -13.04
C GLY A 138 -29.74 -2.59 -13.77
N LEU A 139 -30.86 -2.23 -13.13
CA LEU A 139 -32.20 -2.31 -13.72
C LEU A 139 -32.42 -1.35 -14.90
N LEU A 140 -31.66 -0.24 -14.94
CA LEU A 140 -31.75 0.78 -16.00
C LEU A 140 -30.50 0.79 -16.90
N GLY A 141 -29.79 -0.34 -16.98
CA GLY A 141 -28.55 -0.48 -17.75
C GLY A 141 -27.33 0.15 -17.08
N HIS A 142 -26.32 0.48 -17.89
CA HIS A 142 -25.01 0.96 -17.43
C HIS A 142 -24.64 2.30 -18.07
N ARG A 143 -23.80 3.06 -17.37
CA ARG A 143 -23.19 4.30 -17.83
C ARG A 143 -21.69 4.09 -18.01
N HIS A 144 -21.18 4.39 -19.18
CA HIS A 144 -19.77 4.22 -19.51
C HIS A 144 -19.06 5.56 -19.39
N VAL A 145 -17.98 5.63 -18.60
CA VAL A 145 -17.19 6.84 -18.42
C VAL A 145 -15.73 6.50 -18.62
N LEU A 146 -15.03 7.33 -19.39
CA LEU A 146 -13.58 7.26 -19.53
C LEU A 146 -12.94 8.26 -18.56
N VAL A 147 -12.00 7.79 -17.74
CA VAL A 147 -11.23 8.64 -16.83
C VAL A 147 -9.78 8.65 -17.30
N LEU A 148 -9.23 9.84 -17.52
CA LEU A 148 -7.87 10.05 -17.98
C LEU A 148 -7.13 10.95 -16.99
N GLY A 149 -6.04 10.45 -16.43
CA GLY A 149 -5.17 11.24 -15.58
C GLY A 149 -4.41 12.31 -16.35
N LEU A 150 -4.45 13.56 -15.87
CA LEU A 150 -3.65 14.65 -16.42
C LEU A 150 -2.14 14.30 -16.48
N PRO A 151 -1.53 13.65 -15.47
CA PRO A 151 -0.16 13.16 -15.56
C PRO A 151 0.12 12.24 -16.76
N LEU A 152 -0.82 11.35 -17.10
CA LEU A 152 -0.66 10.45 -18.24
C LEU A 152 -0.74 11.21 -19.56
N LEU A 153 -1.68 12.16 -19.67
CA LEU A 153 -1.78 13.02 -20.85
C LEU A 153 -0.49 13.82 -21.10
N ARG A 154 0.19 14.24 -20.03
CA ARG A 154 1.46 14.99 -20.13
C ARG A 154 2.67 14.09 -20.37
N LEU A 155 2.61 12.83 -19.94
CA LEU A 155 3.69 11.85 -20.15
C LEU A 155 3.67 11.26 -21.57
N LEU A 156 2.49 10.88 -22.04
CA LEU A 156 2.32 10.13 -23.28
C LEU A 156 2.13 11.09 -24.45
N ASP A 157 2.67 10.72 -25.61
CA ASP A 157 2.27 11.33 -26.87
C ASP A 157 0.92 10.77 -27.35
N ARG A 158 0.41 11.31 -28.45
CA ARG A 158 -0.90 10.94 -28.99
C ARG A 158 -1.01 9.45 -29.32
N GLU A 159 0.02 8.87 -29.92
CA GLU A 159 0.02 7.46 -30.34
C GLU A 159 0.00 6.53 -29.12
N ARG A 160 0.81 6.82 -28.10
CA ARG A 160 0.83 6.05 -26.85
C ARG A 160 -0.44 6.23 -26.04
N LEU A 161 -1.01 7.43 -25.99
CA LEU A 161 -2.32 7.65 -25.35
C LEU A 161 -3.42 6.88 -26.08
N ALA A 162 -3.40 6.88 -27.42
CA ALA A 162 -4.37 6.13 -28.21
C ALA A 162 -4.30 4.62 -27.92
N ALA A 163 -3.09 4.08 -27.73
CA ALA A 163 -2.90 2.70 -27.30
C ALA A 163 -3.55 2.41 -25.94
N VAL A 164 -3.38 3.30 -24.96
CA VAL A 164 -3.99 3.17 -23.63
C VAL A 164 -5.51 3.22 -23.71
N ILE A 165 -6.08 4.19 -24.43
CA ILE A 165 -7.53 4.32 -24.59
C ILE A 165 -8.11 3.10 -25.32
N ALA A 166 -7.44 2.63 -26.38
CA ALA A 166 -7.87 1.43 -27.11
C ALA A 166 -7.82 0.18 -26.23
N HIS A 167 -6.83 0.05 -25.36
CA HIS A 167 -6.74 -1.03 -24.37
C HIS A 167 -7.92 -0.96 -23.38
N GLU A 168 -8.17 0.21 -22.79
CA GLU A 168 -9.32 0.42 -21.88
C GLU A 168 -10.66 0.09 -22.55
N PHE A 169 -10.80 0.40 -23.84
CA PHE A 169 -11.98 0.03 -24.63
C PHE A 169 -12.04 -1.46 -24.98
N GLY A 170 -10.90 -2.12 -25.16
CA GLY A 170 -10.82 -3.57 -25.34
C GLY A 170 -11.41 -4.36 -24.17
N HIS A 171 -11.40 -3.79 -22.96
CA HIS A 171 -12.10 -4.39 -21.81
C HIS A 171 -13.63 -4.44 -21.97
N PHE A 172 -14.22 -3.57 -22.79
CA PHE A 172 -15.66 -3.62 -23.07
C PHE A 172 -16.04 -4.67 -24.12
N THR A 173 -15.14 -4.97 -25.06
CA THR A 173 -15.46 -5.78 -26.25
C THR A 173 -14.97 -7.21 -26.18
N ALA A 174 -14.07 -7.56 -25.25
CA ALA A 174 -13.74 -8.96 -25.02
C ALA A 174 -15.01 -9.77 -24.71
N ASP A 175 -15.26 -10.87 -25.45
CA ASP A 175 -16.51 -11.66 -25.45
C ASP A 175 -17.03 -12.08 -24.05
N ASP A 176 -16.16 -12.11 -23.03
CA ASP A 176 -16.48 -12.43 -21.64
C ASP A 176 -16.48 -11.22 -20.68
N GLY A 177 -16.49 -9.97 -21.19
CA GLY A 177 -16.32 -8.74 -20.40
C GLY A 177 -17.33 -8.59 -19.24
N ARG A 178 -18.57 -9.07 -19.41
CA ARG A 178 -19.58 -9.09 -18.34
C ARG A 178 -19.25 -10.07 -17.22
N PHE A 179 -18.72 -11.25 -17.57
CA PHE A 179 -18.28 -12.24 -16.60
C PHE A 179 -17.03 -11.77 -15.86
N ALA A 180 -16.07 -11.17 -16.56
CA ALA A 180 -14.87 -10.57 -16.00
C ALA A 180 -15.19 -9.44 -15.00
N ALA A 181 -16.07 -8.51 -15.41
CA ALA A 181 -16.54 -7.44 -14.56
C ALA A 181 -17.26 -7.98 -13.31
N TRP A 182 -18.06 -9.04 -13.46
CA TRP A 182 -18.69 -9.70 -12.32
C TRP A 182 -17.70 -10.39 -11.37
N VAL A 183 -16.68 -11.08 -11.91
CA VAL A 183 -15.57 -11.66 -11.12
C VAL A 183 -14.83 -10.57 -10.34
N TYR A 184 -14.52 -9.44 -10.98
CA TYR A 184 -13.88 -8.29 -10.35
C TYR A 184 -14.75 -7.67 -9.24
N LEU A 185 -16.05 -7.47 -9.49
CA LEU A 185 -17.00 -6.96 -8.50
C LEU A 185 -17.16 -7.92 -7.32
N SER A 186 -17.19 -9.23 -7.59
CA SER A 186 -17.26 -10.28 -6.57
C SER A 186 -16.06 -10.24 -5.64
N ARG A 187 -14.86 -10.09 -6.21
CA ARG A 187 -13.61 -9.91 -5.46
C ARG A 187 -13.70 -8.71 -4.52
N GLY A 188 -14.06 -7.54 -5.04
CA GLY A 188 -14.21 -6.33 -4.24
C GLY A 188 -15.21 -6.48 -3.10
N THR A 189 -16.31 -7.21 -3.32
CA THR A 189 -17.32 -7.49 -2.31
C THR A 189 -16.77 -8.30 -1.14
N TRP A 190 -15.96 -9.33 -1.39
CA TRP A 190 -15.46 -10.17 -0.30
C TRP A 190 -14.37 -9.52 0.52
N TYR A 191 -13.49 -8.74 -0.11
CA TYR A 191 -12.52 -7.94 0.64
C TYR A 191 -13.23 -6.91 1.53
N ARG A 192 -14.28 -6.24 1.03
CA ARG A 192 -15.11 -5.36 1.86
C ARG A 192 -15.81 -6.09 3.00
N LEU A 193 -16.36 -7.29 2.75
CA LEU A 193 -16.97 -8.09 3.80
C LEU A 193 -15.94 -8.52 4.85
N ARG A 194 -14.76 -8.97 4.44
CA ARG A 194 -13.66 -9.30 5.34
C ARG A 194 -13.26 -8.11 6.21
N ASP A 195 -12.95 -6.97 5.57
CA ASP A 195 -12.36 -5.82 6.26
C ASP A 195 -13.40 -5.01 7.04
N GLY A 196 -14.61 -4.84 6.49
CA GLY A 196 -15.71 -4.13 7.13
C GLY A 196 -16.30 -4.88 8.33
N LEU A 197 -16.44 -6.21 8.25
CA LEU A 197 -16.96 -7.00 9.37
C LEU A 197 -15.94 -7.17 10.49
N GLY A 198 -14.65 -7.23 10.17
CA GLY A 198 -13.58 -7.30 11.18
C GLY A 198 -13.50 -6.07 12.09
N ALA A 199 -14.03 -4.92 11.65
CA ALA A 199 -14.10 -3.71 12.46
C ALA A 199 -15.20 -3.75 13.54
N HIS A 200 -16.12 -4.72 13.49
CA HIS A 200 -17.24 -4.84 14.42
C HIS A 200 -16.98 -5.94 15.46
N GLY A 201 -17.16 -5.64 16.75
CA GLY A 201 -16.90 -6.55 17.88
C GLY A 201 -17.90 -7.71 18.06
N LEU A 202 -18.62 -8.13 17.01
CA LEU A 202 -19.66 -9.15 17.05
C LEU A 202 -19.10 -10.52 16.64
N GLY A 203 -19.44 -11.59 17.39
CA GLY A 203 -18.88 -12.93 17.17
C GLY A 203 -19.16 -13.54 15.78
N PHE A 204 -20.34 -13.29 15.22
CA PHE A 204 -20.65 -13.75 13.85
C PHE A 204 -19.87 -12.98 12.79
N ALA A 205 -19.58 -11.69 13.02
CA ALA A 205 -18.82 -10.84 12.10
C ALA A 205 -17.36 -11.33 11.98
N TRP A 206 -16.79 -11.77 13.12
CA TRP A 206 -15.49 -12.45 13.14
C TRP A 206 -15.48 -13.76 12.33
N LEU A 207 -16.50 -14.61 12.50
CA LEU A 207 -16.59 -15.88 11.76
C LEU A 207 -16.69 -15.63 10.24
N LEU A 208 -17.53 -14.67 9.85
CA LEU A 208 -17.73 -14.31 8.45
C LEU A 208 -16.47 -13.66 7.84
N SER A 209 -15.77 -12.81 8.60
CA SER A 209 -14.46 -12.28 8.22
C SER A 209 -13.43 -13.40 8.00
N ARG A 210 -13.39 -14.43 8.85
CA ARG A 210 -12.49 -15.58 8.65
C ARG A 210 -12.84 -16.38 7.40
N PHE A 211 -14.13 -16.59 7.16
CA PHE A 211 -14.59 -17.27 5.95
C PHE A 211 -14.16 -16.51 4.68
N TYR A 212 -14.38 -15.20 4.61
CA TYR A 212 -13.93 -14.39 3.46
C TYR A 212 -12.40 -14.29 3.37
N GLY A 213 -11.68 -14.32 4.50
CA GLY A 213 -10.23 -14.47 4.53
C GLY A 213 -9.74 -15.79 3.94
N TRP A 214 -10.53 -16.85 3.99
CA TRP A 214 -10.25 -18.13 3.33
C TRP A 214 -10.69 -18.14 1.85
N LEU A 215 -11.84 -17.54 1.54
CA LEU A 215 -12.44 -17.56 0.21
C LEU A 215 -11.74 -16.62 -0.77
N ALA A 216 -11.51 -15.37 -0.39
CA ALA A 216 -11.02 -14.34 -1.31
C ALA A 216 -9.66 -14.72 -1.95
N PRO A 217 -8.63 -15.18 -1.20
CA PRO A 217 -7.36 -15.57 -1.81
C PRO A 217 -7.48 -16.77 -2.77
N ARG A 218 -8.40 -17.71 -2.51
CA ARG A 218 -8.61 -18.89 -3.38
C ARG A 218 -9.26 -18.51 -4.70
N PHE A 219 -10.21 -17.59 -4.65
CA PHE A 219 -10.85 -17.10 -5.84
C PHE A 219 -9.93 -16.18 -6.64
N ASP A 220 -9.11 -15.36 -5.98
CA ASP A 220 -8.06 -14.60 -6.66
C ASP A 220 -7.15 -15.56 -7.43
N LEU A 221 -6.63 -16.59 -6.74
CA LEU A 221 -5.80 -17.63 -7.37
C LEU A 221 -6.46 -18.26 -8.60
N ALA A 222 -7.75 -18.59 -8.50
CA ALA A 222 -8.54 -19.21 -9.56
C ALA A 222 -8.87 -18.25 -10.71
N SER A 223 -8.98 -16.94 -10.43
CA SER A 223 -9.36 -15.91 -11.42
C SER A 223 -8.16 -15.32 -12.15
N ARG A 224 -6.92 -15.54 -11.68
CA ARG A 224 -5.68 -15.05 -12.33
C ARG A 224 -5.59 -15.40 -13.81
N ALA A 225 -5.88 -16.65 -14.18
CA ALA A 225 -5.81 -17.07 -15.58
C ALA A 225 -6.81 -16.31 -16.45
N LEU A 226 -8.01 -16.06 -15.92
CA LEU A 226 -9.04 -15.27 -16.58
C LEU A 226 -8.63 -13.80 -16.68
N ALA A 227 -8.17 -13.19 -15.58
CA ALA A 227 -7.73 -11.80 -15.55
C ALA A 227 -6.59 -11.54 -16.56
N ARG A 228 -5.60 -12.43 -16.63
CA ARG A 228 -4.51 -12.35 -17.62
C ARG A 228 -5.02 -12.50 -19.05
N ALA A 229 -5.95 -13.42 -19.31
CA ALA A 229 -6.55 -13.57 -20.63
C ALA A 229 -7.27 -12.28 -21.09
N HIS A 230 -7.96 -11.58 -20.18
CA HIS A 230 -8.59 -10.30 -20.47
C HIS A 230 -7.60 -9.18 -20.77
N GLU A 231 -6.48 -9.12 -20.05
CA GLU A 231 -5.40 -8.16 -20.32
C GLU A 231 -4.79 -8.41 -21.71
N TYR A 232 -4.49 -9.66 -22.06
CA TYR A 232 -3.99 -10.01 -23.39
C TYR A 232 -5.00 -9.72 -24.50
N ALA A 233 -6.29 -9.97 -24.26
CA ALA A 233 -7.35 -9.65 -25.22
C ALA A 233 -7.46 -8.13 -25.44
N ALA A 234 -7.40 -7.34 -24.38
CA ALA A 234 -7.41 -5.88 -24.47
C ALA A 234 -6.16 -5.34 -25.20
N ASP A 235 -4.98 -5.91 -24.93
CA ASP A 235 -3.74 -5.62 -25.66
C ASP A 235 -3.86 -5.96 -27.15
N ALA A 236 -4.47 -7.09 -27.49
CA ALA A 236 -4.70 -7.50 -28.87
C ALA A 236 -5.65 -6.54 -29.59
N VAL A 237 -6.75 -6.11 -28.96
CA VAL A 237 -7.67 -5.10 -29.50
C VAL A 237 -6.95 -3.77 -29.72
N ALA A 238 -6.17 -3.30 -28.75
CA ALA A 238 -5.38 -2.09 -28.89
C ALA A 238 -4.38 -2.21 -30.05
N ALA A 239 -3.68 -3.35 -30.16
CA ALA A 239 -2.72 -3.61 -31.22
C ALA A 239 -3.36 -3.67 -32.61
N GLN A 240 -4.62 -4.12 -32.73
CA GLN A 240 -5.36 -4.09 -33.99
C GLN A 240 -5.71 -2.66 -34.43
N VAL A 241 -5.99 -1.76 -33.48
CA VAL A 241 -6.44 -0.39 -33.77
C VAL A 241 -5.27 0.57 -33.97
N VAL A 242 -4.22 0.47 -33.15
CA VAL A 242 -3.08 1.43 -33.17
C VAL A 242 -1.74 0.79 -33.50
N GLY A 243 -1.67 -0.54 -33.60
CA GLY A 243 -0.43 -1.27 -33.85
C GLY A 243 0.26 -1.78 -32.58
N ALA A 244 0.82 -2.98 -32.63
CA ALA A 244 1.48 -3.64 -31.48
C ALA A 244 2.65 -2.83 -30.91
N GLN A 245 3.35 -2.06 -31.75
CA GLN A 245 4.45 -1.22 -31.31
C GLN A 245 4.00 -0.05 -30.43
N ALA A 246 2.93 0.64 -30.80
CA ALA A 246 2.37 1.74 -30.01
C ALA A 246 1.96 1.25 -28.61
N VAL A 247 1.35 0.06 -28.54
CA VAL A 247 1.00 -0.60 -27.28
C VAL A 247 2.26 -0.93 -26.48
N ALA A 248 3.27 -1.55 -27.08
CA ALA A 248 4.53 -1.87 -26.40
C ALA A 248 5.22 -0.61 -25.82
N ASP A 249 5.26 0.47 -26.59
CA ASP A 249 5.87 1.74 -26.17
C ASP A 249 5.08 2.40 -25.04
N ALA A 250 3.75 2.38 -25.10
CA ALA A 250 2.88 2.90 -24.05
C ALA A 250 3.04 2.11 -22.74
N LEU A 251 3.03 0.77 -22.81
CA LEU A 251 3.22 -0.10 -21.64
C LEU A 251 4.57 0.14 -20.98
N ALA A 252 5.65 0.23 -21.76
CA ALA A 252 6.98 0.47 -21.21
C ALA A 252 7.11 1.88 -20.59
N ALA A 253 6.53 2.90 -21.22
CA ALA A 253 6.54 4.27 -20.70
C ALA A 253 5.79 4.38 -19.37
N ILE A 254 4.60 3.78 -19.26
CA ILE A 254 3.80 3.77 -18.04
C ILE A 254 4.50 2.99 -16.93
N GLU A 255 5.03 1.80 -17.23
CA GLU A 255 5.73 0.98 -16.23
C GLU A 255 6.96 1.71 -15.70
N LEU A 256 7.78 2.31 -16.58
CA LEU A 256 8.97 3.06 -16.17
C LEU A 256 8.60 4.24 -15.27
N ALA A 257 7.64 5.06 -15.72
CA ALA A 257 7.19 6.22 -14.96
C ALA A 257 6.59 5.79 -13.61
N SER A 258 5.77 4.74 -13.58
CA SER A 258 5.20 4.18 -12.35
C SER A 258 6.29 3.75 -11.37
N ARG A 259 7.30 2.99 -11.84
CA ARG A 259 8.44 2.57 -11.00
C ARG A 259 9.23 3.76 -10.46
N ARG A 260 9.52 4.79 -11.27
CA ARG A 260 10.16 6.04 -10.81
C ARG A 260 9.34 6.74 -9.75
N LEU A 261 8.04 6.88 -9.98
CA LEU A 261 7.15 7.54 -9.04
C LEU A 261 7.11 6.79 -7.69
N GLN A 262 7.00 5.46 -7.71
CA GLN A 262 6.97 4.64 -6.50
C GLN A 262 8.31 4.59 -5.77
N ALA A 263 9.42 4.40 -6.48
CA ALA A 263 10.74 4.25 -5.88
C ALA A 263 11.32 5.59 -5.39
N ARG A 264 11.03 6.70 -6.09
CA ARG A 264 11.69 7.99 -5.86
C ARG A 264 10.74 9.11 -5.46
N PHE A 265 9.67 9.36 -6.23
CA PHE A 265 8.82 10.53 -6.02
C PHE A 265 7.99 10.47 -4.73
N TRP A 266 7.14 9.45 -4.58
CA TRP A 266 6.22 9.34 -3.45
C TRP A 266 6.93 9.27 -2.10
N PRO A 267 8.02 8.49 -1.91
CA PRO A 267 8.76 8.49 -0.66
C PRO A 267 9.33 9.87 -0.32
N ARG A 268 9.89 10.58 -1.30
CA ARG A 268 10.44 11.93 -1.12
C ARG A 268 9.35 12.95 -0.81
N LEU A 269 8.21 12.88 -1.48
CA LEU A 269 7.07 13.77 -1.24
C LEU A 269 6.54 13.59 0.19
N TRP A 270 6.26 12.35 0.60
CA TRP A 270 5.74 12.08 1.94
C TRP A 270 6.75 12.35 3.05
N ALA A 271 8.05 12.22 2.77
CA ALA A 271 9.08 12.63 3.71
C ALA A 271 9.03 14.14 4.02
N ARG A 272 8.60 15.00 3.08
CA ARG A 272 8.42 16.45 3.33
C ARG A 272 7.38 16.73 4.41
N ALA A 273 6.38 15.87 4.57
CA ALA A 273 5.37 16.02 5.61
C ALA A 273 5.97 15.96 7.03
N GLN A 274 7.19 15.44 7.20
CA GLN A 274 7.87 15.40 8.49
C GLN A 274 8.51 16.74 8.88
N VAL A 275 8.64 17.68 7.95
CA VAL A 275 9.30 18.99 8.16
C VAL A 275 8.46 20.19 7.75
N GLN A 276 7.51 20.00 6.84
CA GLN A 276 6.62 21.05 6.36
C GLN A 276 5.21 20.82 6.90
N SER A 277 4.64 21.83 7.57
CA SER A 277 3.32 21.73 8.19
C SER A 277 2.16 21.75 7.18
N HIS A 278 2.43 22.09 5.93
CA HIS A 278 1.47 22.12 4.84
C HIS A 278 1.99 21.34 3.63
N PRO A 279 1.11 20.75 2.81
CA PRO A 279 1.51 20.16 1.54
C PRO A 279 2.11 21.21 0.58
N PRO A 280 2.96 20.81 -0.37
CA PRO A 280 3.45 21.70 -1.41
C PRO A 280 2.30 22.28 -2.24
N ALA A 281 2.52 23.48 -2.80
CA ALA A 281 1.53 24.16 -3.63
C ALA A 281 1.19 23.40 -4.92
N GLN A 282 2.17 22.68 -5.47
CA GLN A 282 2.12 21.96 -6.74
C GLN A 282 2.45 20.48 -6.53
N LEU A 283 1.70 19.60 -7.21
CA LEU A 283 1.94 18.17 -7.31
C LEU A 283 2.20 17.76 -8.76
N GLN A 284 1.37 18.24 -9.69
CA GLN A 284 1.32 17.75 -11.06
C GLN A 284 2.64 17.96 -11.82
N ALA A 285 3.18 19.18 -11.83
CA ALA A 285 4.47 19.46 -12.49
C ALA A 285 5.66 18.67 -11.89
N PRO A 286 5.90 18.64 -10.57
CA PRO A 286 6.95 17.79 -9.98
C PRO A 286 6.77 16.29 -10.23
N LEU A 287 5.52 15.81 -10.27
CA LEU A 287 5.20 14.42 -10.58
C LEU A 287 5.62 14.08 -12.02
N LEU A 288 5.27 14.92 -13.00
CA LEU A 288 5.70 14.73 -14.39
C LEU A 288 7.22 14.79 -14.53
N GLN A 289 7.88 15.74 -13.86
CA GLN A 289 9.34 15.85 -13.87
C GLN A 289 9.98 14.56 -13.33
N ALA A 290 9.45 13.98 -12.26
CA ALA A 290 9.97 12.73 -11.71
C ALA A 290 9.68 11.51 -12.61
N ALA A 291 8.51 11.46 -13.25
CA ALA A 291 8.17 10.40 -14.20
C ALA A 291 9.09 10.39 -15.43
N THR A 292 9.50 11.58 -15.89
CA THR A 292 10.34 11.78 -17.09
C THR A 292 11.83 11.91 -16.77
N ALA A 293 12.22 11.93 -15.49
CA ALA A 293 13.61 12.08 -15.07
C ALA A 293 14.44 10.86 -15.49
N GLY A 294 15.45 11.08 -16.35
CA GLY A 294 16.35 10.02 -16.84
C GLY A 294 15.93 9.43 -18.19
N GLY A 295 16.86 8.73 -18.85
CA GLY A 295 16.60 8.10 -20.14
C GLY A 295 15.58 6.96 -20.04
N LEU A 296 14.79 6.75 -21.09
CA LEU A 296 14.01 5.54 -21.28
C LEU A 296 14.98 4.43 -21.73
N ASP A 297 15.38 3.53 -20.82
CA ASP A 297 15.94 2.22 -21.20
C ASP A 297 14.88 1.12 -21.01
N PRO A 298 13.89 1.04 -21.91
CA PRO A 298 12.81 0.08 -21.79
C PRO A 298 13.28 -1.36 -22.04
N ALA A 299 14.49 -1.56 -22.58
CA ALA A 299 15.07 -2.89 -22.79
C ALA A 299 15.37 -3.59 -21.46
N ARG A 300 15.77 -2.84 -20.42
CA ARG A 300 15.96 -3.40 -19.06
C ARG A 300 14.66 -3.84 -18.41
N LEU A 301 13.55 -3.15 -18.70
CA LEU A 301 12.23 -3.50 -18.16
C LEU A 301 11.58 -4.68 -18.90
N ALA A 302 11.97 -4.91 -20.15
CA ALA A 302 11.49 -6.00 -20.98
C ALA A 302 12.27 -7.31 -20.79
N ALA A 303 13.39 -7.31 -20.05
CA ALA A 303 14.16 -8.52 -19.80
C ALA A 303 13.35 -9.53 -18.96
N PRO A 304 13.37 -10.84 -19.29
CA PRO A 304 12.69 -11.87 -18.49
C PRO A 304 13.13 -11.89 -17.03
N ASP A 305 14.42 -11.61 -16.82
CA ASP A 305 15.08 -11.56 -15.52
C ASP A 305 15.10 -10.14 -14.93
N ALA A 306 14.42 -9.17 -15.57
CA ALA A 306 14.28 -7.85 -15.00
C ALA A 306 13.73 -7.99 -13.58
N PRO A 307 14.35 -7.34 -12.57
CA PRO A 307 13.81 -7.37 -11.22
C PRO A 307 12.37 -6.83 -11.26
N GLY A 308 11.43 -7.77 -11.21
CA GLY A 308 10.04 -7.49 -10.99
C GLY A 308 9.77 -7.42 -9.50
N ARG A 309 8.59 -6.93 -9.12
CA ARG A 309 8.02 -7.32 -7.84
C ARG A 309 8.08 -8.85 -7.79
N ARG A 310 8.53 -9.43 -6.67
CA ARG A 310 8.35 -10.88 -6.44
C ARG A 310 6.91 -11.22 -6.85
N PRO A 311 6.67 -12.31 -7.61
CA PRO A 311 5.32 -12.67 -8.03
C PRO A 311 4.45 -12.78 -6.77
N ASP A 312 3.69 -11.73 -6.49
CA ASP A 312 2.77 -11.73 -5.38
C ASP A 312 1.70 -12.76 -5.78
N PRO A 313 1.44 -13.79 -4.96
CA PRO A 313 0.34 -14.70 -5.22
C PRO A 313 -1.00 -13.97 -5.45
N ALA A 314 -1.13 -12.74 -4.95
CA ALA A 314 -2.26 -11.83 -5.15
C ALA A 314 -2.19 -10.94 -6.40
N ASP A 315 -1.06 -10.87 -7.13
CA ASP A 315 -0.99 -10.11 -8.38
C ASP A 315 -1.77 -10.83 -9.49
N THR A 316 -2.89 -10.24 -9.86
CA THR A 316 -3.81 -10.78 -10.86
C THR A 316 -3.45 -10.38 -12.30
N HIS A 317 -2.50 -9.46 -12.50
CA HIS A 317 -2.15 -8.94 -13.83
C HIS A 317 -0.91 -9.65 -14.40
N PRO A 318 -0.76 -9.73 -15.73
CA PRO A 318 0.47 -10.22 -16.36
C PRO A 318 1.59 -9.18 -16.26
N THR A 319 2.84 -9.63 -16.21
CA THR A 319 4.00 -8.75 -16.16
C THR A 319 4.19 -8.02 -17.50
N LEU A 320 4.93 -6.89 -17.50
CA LEU A 320 5.29 -6.19 -18.74
C LEU A 320 5.95 -7.14 -19.76
N ALA A 321 6.91 -7.95 -19.33
CA ALA A 321 7.59 -8.92 -20.20
C ALA A 321 6.60 -9.91 -20.84
N GLN A 322 5.63 -10.42 -20.08
CA GLN A 322 4.59 -11.32 -20.59
C GLN A 322 3.70 -10.64 -21.64
N ARG A 323 3.28 -9.40 -21.39
CA ARG A 323 2.46 -8.62 -22.33
C ARG A 323 3.22 -8.29 -23.61
N LEU A 324 4.48 -7.88 -23.50
CA LEU A 324 5.35 -7.61 -24.65
C LEU A 324 5.61 -8.88 -25.49
N GLN A 325 5.81 -10.01 -24.84
CA GLN A 325 5.95 -11.31 -25.51
C GLN A 325 4.67 -11.68 -26.28
N ALA A 326 3.49 -11.52 -25.66
CA ALA A 326 2.21 -11.79 -26.31
C ALA A 326 1.97 -10.86 -27.52
N LEU A 327 2.35 -9.59 -27.42
CA LEU A 327 2.29 -8.60 -28.51
C LEU A 327 3.34 -8.85 -29.61
N ARG A 328 4.36 -9.67 -29.35
CA ARG A 328 5.52 -9.88 -30.23
C ARG A 328 6.21 -8.57 -30.63
N ALA A 329 6.24 -7.60 -29.71
CA ALA A 329 6.79 -6.27 -29.92
C ALA A 329 7.81 -5.93 -28.84
N ARG A 330 8.82 -5.15 -29.21
CA ARG A 330 9.83 -4.62 -28.28
C ARG A 330 9.68 -3.11 -28.18
N PRO A 331 9.67 -2.53 -26.98
CA PRO A 331 9.51 -1.09 -26.81
C PRO A 331 10.70 -0.34 -27.44
N ARG A 332 10.42 0.74 -28.14
CA ARG A 332 11.42 1.61 -28.75
C ARG A 332 11.95 2.60 -27.73
N ALA A 333 13.28 2.75 -27.68
CA ALA A 333 13.90 3.89 -27.03
C ALA A 333 13.76 5.11 -27.95
N GLY A 334 12.91 6.07 -27.59
CA GLY A 334 12.70 7.26 -28.38
C GLY A 334 12.00 8.35 -27.58
N ALA A 335 12.38 9.61 -27.85
CA ALA A 335 11.69 10.77 -27.32
C ALA A 335 10.20 10.66 -27.69
N ALA A 336 9.32 10.85 -26.70
CA ALA A 336 7.89 10.99 -26.97
C ALA A 336 7.69 12.14 -27.96
N GLY A 337 6.68 12.02 -28.83
CA GLY A 337 6.20 13.16 -29.61
C GLY A 337 5.63 14.27 -28.71
N ALA A 338 4.92 15.23 -29.31
CA ALA A 338 4.22 16.24 -28.54
C ALA A 338 3.27 15.57 -27.50
N PRO A 339 3.26 16.02 -26.23
CA PRO A 339 2.40 15.45 -25.20
C PRO A 339 0.93 15.47 -25.63
N ALA A 340 0.21 14.40 -25.31
CA ALA A 340 -1.20 14.27 -25.62
C ALA A 340 -2.06 15.32 -24.87
N ALA A 341 -1.53 15.87 -23.78
CA ALA A 341 -2.11 17.01 -23.06
C ALA A 341 -2.31 18.25 -23.96
N ALA A 342 -1.55 18.39 -25.06
CA ALA A 342 -1.77 19.45 -26.05
C ALA A 342 -3.21 19.43 -26.63
N MET A 343 -3.88 18.26 -26.66
CA MET A 343 -5.28 18.15 -27.10
C MET A 343 -6.29 18.80 -26.13
N LEU A 344 -5.86 19.17 -24.92
CA LEU A 344 -6.65 19.94 -23.96
C LEU A 344 -6.64 21.44 -24.27
N GLY A 345 -5.65 21.93 -25.03
CA GLY A 345 -5.42 23.35 -25.26
C GLY A 345 -5.34 24.14 -23.95
N ASP A 346 -5.97 25.32 -23.90
CA ASP A 346 -5.99 26.21 -22.73
C ASP A 346 -6.57 25.58 -21.45
N LEU A 347 -7.22 24.43 -21.56
CA LEU A 347 -7.79 23.73 -20.41
C LEU A 347 -6.69 23.08 -19.54
N GLU A 348 -5.54 22.72 -20.10
CA GLU A 348 -4.46 22.03 -19.37
C GLU A 348 -4.04 22.78 -18.10
N GLU A 349 -3.66 24.06 -18.22
CA GLU A 349 -3.19 24.88 -17.09
C GLU A 349 -4.28 25.14 -16.03
N ARG A 350 -5.54 25.20 -16.48
CA ARG A 350 -6.69 25.37 -15.56
C ARG A 350 -6.92 24.09 -14.77
N LEU A 351 -6.83 22.93 -15.43
CA LEU A 351 -6.95 21.63 -14.78
C LEU A 351 -5.81 21.37 -13.82
N GLU A 352 -4.56 21.66 -14.20
CA GLU A 352 -3.40 21.51 -13.32
C GLU A 352 -3.60 22.26 -12.00
N ARG A 353 -3.93 23.56 -12.05
CA ARG A 353 -4.17 24.37 -10.85
C ARG A 353 -5.32 23.85 -10.00
N ARG A 354 -6.41 23.40 -10.63
CA ARG A 354 -7.58 22.86 -9.93
C ARG A 354 -7.26 21.53 -9.24
N LEU A 355 -6.55 20.64 -9.92
CA LEU A 355 -6.16 19.33 -9.41
C LEU A 355 -5.14 19.46 -8.27
N ASP A 356 -4.18 20.39 -8.39
CA ASP A 356 -3.24 20.72 -7.30
C ASP A 356 -3.98 21.25 -6.06
N ALA A 357 -4.97 22.12 -6.23
CA ALA A 357 -5.80 22.60 -5.12
C ALA A 357 -6.60 21.47 -4.47
N ALA A 358 -7.29 20.65 -5.27
CA ALA A 358 -8.08 19.52 -4.78
C ALA A 358 -7.21 18.50 -4.03
N TRP A 359 -6.03 18.18 -4.56
CA TRP A 359 -5.09 17.28 -3.91
C TRP A 359 -4.63 17.81 -2.55
N ARG A 360 -4.24 19.09 -2.46
CA ARG A 360 -3.82 19.72 -1.20
C ARG A 360 -4.90 19.63 -0.14
N ASP A 361 -6.15 19.87 -0.51
CA ASP A 361 -7.28 19.78 0.40
C ASP A 361 -7.52 18.34 0.87
N ALA A 362 -7.44 17.38 -0.06
CA ALA A 362 -7.61 15.96 0.24
C ALA A 362 -6.54 15.42 1.22
N VAL A 363 -5.28 15.82 1.06
CA VAL A 363 -4.17 15.31 1.90
C VAL A 363 -3.94 16.12 3.17
N ARG A 364 -4.55 17.31 3.31
CA ARG A 364 -4.25 18.29 4.37
C ARG A 364 -4.22 17.67 5.78
N ALA A 365 -5.26 16.93 6.14
CA ALA A 365 -5.39 16.32 7.46
C ALA A 365 -4.31 15.25 7.70
N GLN A 366 -4.10 14.37 6.72
CA GLN A 366 -3.10 13.30 6.80
C GLN A 366 -1.67 13.88 6.84
N TRP A 367 -1.42 14.93 6.06
CA TRP A 367 -0.15 15.65 6.03
C TRP A 367 0.15 16.29 7.39
N ARG A 368 -0.83 16.99 7.96
CA ARG A 368 -0.68 17.63 9.27
C ARG A 368 -0.42 16.61 10.38
N ALA A 369 -1.14 15.49 10.36
CA ALA A 369 -0.91 14.40 11.31
C ALA A 369 0.53 13.86 11.26
N ARG A 370 1.11 13.72 10.05
CA ARG A 370 2.52 13.30 9.89
C ARG A 370 3.49 14.38 10.41
N TYR A 371 3.21 15.65 10.15
CA TYR A 371 4.02 16.75 10.65
C TYR A 371 4.03 16.82 12.18
N ASP A 372 2.86 16.68 12.79
CA ASP A 372 2.73 16.70 14.25
C ASP A 372 3.37 15.46 14.88
N ALA A 373 3.24 14.28 14.26
CA ALA A 373 3.88 13.05 14.72
C ALA A 373 5.42 13.13 14.70
N ALA A 374 6.00 13.88 13.76
CA ALA A 374 7.46 14.08 13.67
C ALA A 374 8.00 15.18 14.61
N ALA A 375 7.14 15.84 15.41
CA ALA A 375 7.57 16.97 16.26
C ALA A 375 8.63 16.57 17.30
N ALA A 376 8.48 15.40 17.93
CA ALA A 376 9.46 14.89 18.89
C ALA A 376 10.82 14.60 18.22
N ASP A 377 10.79 14.00 17.03
CA ASP A 377 12.00 13.69 16.28
C ASP A 377 12.76 14.96 15.85
N ARG A 378 12.02 16.02 15.44
CA ARG A 378 12.61 17.33 15.13
C ARG A 378 13.25 17.98 16.36
N GLY A 379 12.56 17.94 17.51
CA GLY A 379 13.08 18.46 18.77
C GLY A 379 14.36 17.74 19.20
N ARG A 380 14.33 16.41 19.16
CA ARG A 380 15.49 15.58 19.51
C ARG A 380 16.67 15.79 18.56
N LEU A 381 16.41 15.96 17.26
CA LEU A 381 17.46 16.28 16.30
C LEU A 381 18.14 17.61 16.65
N ALA A 382 17.38 18.65 16.98
CA ALA A 382 17.94 19.94 17.38
C ALA A 382 18.78 19.86 18.66
N GLU A 383 18.38 19.05 19.64
CA GLU A 383 19.18 18.77 20.84
C GLU A 383 20.52 18.12 20.50
N LEU A 384 20.52 17.08 19.67
CA LEU A 384 21.72 16.36 19.25
C LEU A 384 22.70 17.26 18.50
N GLU A 385 22.17 18.18 17.68
CA GLU A 385 22.97 19.14 16.92
C GLU A 385 23.60 20.23 17.80
N ALA A 386 23.02 20.51 18.97
CA ALA A 386 23.56 21.46 19.94
C ALA A 386 24.66 20.86 20.84
N LEU A 387 24.89 19.54 20.81
CA LEU A 387 25.91 18.89 21.62
C LEU A 387 27.33 19.21 21.10
N ALA A 388 28.20 19.70 21.99
CA ALA A 388 29.60 19.98 21.66
C ALA A 388 30.43 18.69 21.46
N ALA A 389 30.13 17.64 22.23
CA ALA A 389 30.85 16.36 22.20
C ALA A 389 29.87 15.18 22.30
N PRO A 390 29.20 14.80 21.19
CA PRO A 390 28.25 13.69 21.20
C PRO A 390 28.96 12.34 21.36
N THR A 391 28.33 11.44 22.10
CA THR A 391 28.75 10.03 22.23
C THR A 391 28.54 9.25 20.93
N ALA A 392 29.15 8.06 20.81
CA ALA A 392 28.95 7.19 19.64
C ALA A 392 27.47 6.82 19.41
N ALA A 393 26.70 6.60 20.48
CA ALA A 393 25.27 6.32 20.41
C ALA A 393 24.46 7.54 19.93
N GLU A 394 24.83 8.74 20.37
CA GLU A 394 24.20 10.00 19.93
C GLU A 394 24.55 10.33 18.47
N LEU A 395 25.76 10.01 18.00
CA LEU A 395 26.11 10.12 16.58
C LEU A 395 25.27 9.17 15.72
N ALA A 396 25.05 7.94 16.19
CA ALA A 396 24.20 6.96 15.52
C ALA A 396 22.72 7.38 15.52
N GLU A 397 22.24 8.01 16.59
CA GLU A 397 20.91 8.61 16.67
C GLU A 397 20.79 9.81 15.72
N HIS A 398 21.77 10.71 15.73
CA HIS A 398 21.84 11.90 14.89
C HIS A 398 21.76 11.55 13.41
N ALA A 399 22.56 10.60 12.92
CA ALA A 399 22.53 10.18 11.51
C ALA A 399 21.14 9.71 11.08
N ARG A 400 20.48 8.87 11.90
CA ARG A 400 19.13 8.34 11.63
C ARG A 400 18.05 9.41 11.67
N LEU A 401 18.10 10.31 12.65
CA LEU A 401 17.14 11.41 12.77
C LEU A 401 17.32 12.43 11.65
N ALA A 402 18.56 12.78 11.34
CA ALA A 402 18.90 13.71 10.28
C ALA A 402 18.43 13.18 8.92
N GLU A 403 18.64 11.91 8.57
CA GLU A 403 18.12 11.35 7.31
C GLU A 403 16.59 11.46 7.20
N ARG A 404 15.89 11.25 8.32
CA ARG A 404 14.43 11.25 8.36
C ARG A 404 13.85 12.67 8.29
N VAL A 405 14.52 13.63 8.91
CA VAL A 405 14.03 15.00 9.08
C VAL A 405 14.67 15.96 8.07
N ARG A 406 16.00 15.96 7.91
CA ARG A 406 16.70 16.81 6.94
C ARG A 406 16.62 16.21 5.54
N ARG A 407 16.20 17.02 4.56
CA ARG A 407 15.97 16.56 3.18
C ARG A 407 17.01 17.07 2.19
N ASP A 408 17.63 18.20 2.49
CA ASP A 408 18.57 18.87 1.58
C ASP A 408 20.03 18.55 1.93
N VAL A 409 20.24 17.53 2.77
CA VAL A 409 21.56 17.10 3.23
C VAL A 409 21.74 15.65 2.82
N ASP A 410 22.89 15.34 2.22
CA ASP A 410 23.31 13.96 2.02
C ASP A 410 23.49 13.30 3.40
N PRO A 411 22.73 12.24 3.72
CA PRO A 411 22.86 11.56 5.01
C PRO A 411 24.16 10.76 5.12
N LEU A 412 24.79 10.35 4.01
CA LEU A 412 25.92 9.42 4.03
C LEU A 412 27.10 9.92 4.90
N PRO A 413 27.56 11.19 4.81
CA PRO A 413 28.59 11.73 5.70
C PRO A 413 28.26 11.63 7.20
N LEU A 414 26.98 11.73 7.58
CA LEU A 414 26.55 11.60 8.97
C LEU A 414 26.68 10.15 9.45
N TYR A 415 26.33 9.19 8.59
CA TYR A 415 26.54 7.77 8.86
C TYR A 415 28.02 7.42 8.94
N GLU A 416 28.87 8.00 8.09
CA GLU A 416 30.32 7.77 8.12
C GLU A 416 30.95 8.29 9.40
N ARG A 417 30.58 9.49 9.84
CA ARG A 417 31.00 10.03 11.13
C ARG A 417 30.57 9.13 12.31
N ALA A 418 29.36 8.56 12.26
CA ALA A 418 28.88 7.65 13.29
C ALA A 418 29.61 6.29 13.26
N LEU A 419 29.90 5.76 12.07
CA LEU A 419 30.67 4.52 11.88
C LEU A 419 32.13 4.68 12.32
N ALA A 420 32.74 5.85 12.15
CA ALA A 420 34.08 6.11 12.68
C ALA A 420 34.14 5.98 14.22
N ALA A 421 33.06 6.33 14.91
CA ALA A 421 32.94 6.17 16.36
C ALA A 421 32.50 4.75 16.79
N SER A 422 31.82 4.01 15.91
CA SER A 422 31.33 2.65 16.17
C SER A 422 31.35 1.79 14.90
N PRO A 423 32.52 1.22 14.53
CA PRO A 423 32.72 0.57 13.22
C PRO A 423 31.85 -0.68 12.99
N ASP A 424 31.53 -1.42 14.04
CA ASP A 424 30.75 -2.67 13.98
C ASP A 424 29.26 -2.45 14.30
N HIS A 425 28.77 -1.21 14.25
CA HIS A 425 27.36 -0.91 14.50
C HIS A 425 26.46 -1.35 13.32
N VAL A 426 25.84 -2.53 13.45
CA VAL A 426 25.09 -3.19 12.36
C VAL A 426 24.04 -2.30 11.67
N PRO A 427 23.13 -1.59 12.37
CA PRO A 427 22.20 -0.66 11.73
C PRO A 427 22.84 0.45 10.89
N LEU A 428 24.00 0.97 11.31
CA LEU A 428 24.70 2.02 10.57
C LEU A 428 25.35 1.44 9.31
N LEU A 429 25.98 0.26 9.42
CA LEU A 429 26.55 -0.45 8.27
C LEU A 429 25.48 -0.78 7.23
N LEU A 430 24.32 -1.27 7.67
CA LEU A 430 23.18 -1.54 6.79
C LEU A 430 22.74 -0.27 6.04
N ARG A 431 22.46 0.81 6.77
CA ARG A 431 21.91 2.01 6.14
C ARG A 431 22.93 2.71 5.24
N ALA A 432 24.18 2.83 5.68
CA ALA A 432 25.25 3.41 4.89
C ALA A 432 25.55 2.58 3.63
N GLY A 433 25.51 1.25 3.73
CA GLY A 433 25.68 0.36 2.58
C GLY A 433 24.59 0.53 1.53
N LEU A 434 23.32 0.65 1.94
CA LEU A 434 22.19 0.91 1.05
C LEU A 434 22.28 2.29 0.38
N LEU A 435 22.69 3.33 1.12
CA LEU A 435 22.90 4.67 0.59
C LEU A 435 24.00 4.67 -0.49
N GLN A 436 25.13 4.00 -0.23
CA GLN A 436 26.22 3.85 -1.19
C GLN A 436 25.81 3.10 -2.45
N LEU A 437 25.06 1.99 -2.33
CA LEU A 437 24.52 1.31 -3.50
C LEU A 437 23.66 2.26 -4.35
N ARG A 438 22.80 3.06 -3.71
CA ARG A 438 21.92 4.01 -4.41
C ARG A 438 22.70 5.14 -5.09
N ASP A 439 23.82 5.55 -4.52
CA ASP A 439 24.72 6.59 -5.04
C ASP A 439 25.70 6.06 -6.12
N GLY A 440 25.65 4.77 -6.44
CA GLY A 440 26.51 4.14 -7.45
C GLY A 440 27.86 3.64 -6.92
N GLN A 441 28.12 3.74 -5.61
CA GLN A 441 29.29 3.18 -4.95
C GLN A 441 29.09 1.68 -4.66
N ALA A 442 28.96 0.88 -5.72
CA ALA A 442 28.45 -0.49 -5.68
C ALA A 442 29.25 -1.41 -4.73
N ASP A 443 30.57 -1.43 -4.87
CA ASP A 443 31.42 -2.32 -4.07
C ASP A 443 31.54 -1.93 -2.61
N ALA A 444 31.68 -0.63 -2.34
CA ALA A 444 31.72 -0.12 -0.96
C ALA A 444 30.40 -0.41 -0.24
N GLY A 445 29.27 -0.18 -0.90
CA GLY A 445 27.95 -0.49 -0.37
C GLY A 445 27.76 -1.98 -0.08
N ALA A 446 28.19 -2.84 -1.01
CA ALA A 446 28.11 -4.29 -0.85
C ALA A 446 28.98 -4.81 0.30
N ALA A 447 30.21 -4.32 0.43
CA ALA A 447 31.10 -4.71 1.51
C ALA A 447 30.52 -4.35 2.89
N ARG A 448 29.91 -3.16 3.04
CA ARG A 448 29.24 -2.75 4.29
C ARG A 448 28.05 -3.64 4.62
N LEU A 449 27.23 -4.01 3.63
CA LEU A 449 26.10 -4.92 3.83
C LEU A 449 26.55 -6.33 4.24
N GLN A 450 27.57 -6.87 3.57
CA GLN A 450 28.13 -8.17 3.92
C GLN A 450 28.71 -8.17 5.33
N ARG A 451 29.41 -7.10 5.72
CA ARG A 451 29.93 -6.94 7.09
C ARG A 451 28.82 -6.90 8.13
N ALA A 452 27.72 -6.17 7.86
CA ALA A 452 26.57 -6.12 8.75
C ALA A 452 25.97 -7.52 8.98
N VAL A 453 25.80 -8.31 7.92
CA VAL A 453 25.29 -9.69 7.99
C VAL A 453 26.26 -10.64 8.68
N ALA A 454 27.57 -10.44 8.51
CA ALA A 454 28.58 -11.23 9.21
C ALA A 454 28.57 -10.98 10.73
N LEU A 455 28.30 -9.73 11.14
CA LEU A 455 28.20 -9.34 12.56
C LEU A 455 26.90 -9.79 13.21
N ASP A 456 25.78 -9.72 12.49
CA ASP A 456 24.48 -10.21 12.94
C ASP A 456 23.70 -10.79 11.75
N ARG A 457 23.51 -12.12 11.74
CA ARG A 457 22.78 -12.82 10.68
C ARG A 457 21.36 -12.29 10.48
N ARG A 458 20.72 -11.73 11.50
CA ARG A 458 19.37 -11.13 11.39
C ARG A 458 19.35 -9.92 10.45
N ALA A 459 20.50 -9.28 10.23
CA ALA A 459 20.66 -8.19 9.28
C ALA A 459 20.37 -8.62 7.84
N ALA A 460 20.53 -9.91 7.50
CA ALA A 460 20.23 -10.42 6.17
C ALA A 460 18.76 -10.15 5.79
N ARG A 461 17.84 -10.36 6.74
CA ARG A 461 16.41 -10.13 6.51
C ARG A 461 16.09 -8.65 6.30
N ALA A 462 16.63 -7.77 7.16
CA ALA A 462 16.45 -6.33 7.04
C ALA A 462 17.05 -5.79 5.73
N ALA A 463 18.21 -6.31 5.32
CA ALA A 463 18.84 -5.95 4.05
C ALA A 463 18.00 -6.39 2.84
N LEU A 464 17.42 -7.60 2.87
CA LEU A 464 16.61 -8.12 1.76
C LEU A 464 15.41 -7.23 1.42
N GLU A 465 14.71 -6.69 2.42
CA GLU A 465 13.54 -5.83 2.20
C GLU A 465 13.91 -4.52 1.48
N GLU A 466 15.04 -3.92 1.87
CA GLU A 466 15.54 -2.69 1.26
C GLU A 466 16.20 -2.94 -0.11
N LEU A 467 16.88 -4.08 -0.28
CA LEU A 467 17.44 -4.50 -1.57
C LEU A 467 16.33 -4.84 -2.58
N ASP A 468 15.23 -5.45 -2.13
CA ASP A 468 14.03 -5.66 -2.95
C ASP A 468 13.47 -4.31 -3.44
N ALA A 469 13.43 -3.28 -2.56
CA ALA A 469 12.98 -1.94 -2.95
C ALA A 469 13.96 -1.23 -3.91
N LEU A 470 15.28 -1.39 -3.71
CA LEU A 470 16.31 -0.86 -4.62
C LEU A 470 16.24 -1.51 -6.00
N ALA A 471 15.98 -2.81 -6.08
CA ALA A 471 15.87 -3.53 -7.35
C ALA A 471 14.70 -3.03 -8.22
N LEU A 472 13.71 -2.38 -7.62
CA LEU A 472 12.58 -1.77 -8.32
C LEU A 472 12.87 -0.35 -8.83
N ASP A 473 13.97 0.29 -8.43
CA ASP A 473 14.38 1.61 -8.94
C ASP A 473 14.98 1.46 -10.35
N PRO A 474 14.29 1.92 -11.40
CA PRO A 474 14.74 1.72 -12.78
C PRO A 474 15.95 2.60 -13.13
N ASP A 475 16.24 3.62 -12.33
CA ASP A 475 17.35 4.54 -12.54
C ASP A 475 18.57 4.19 -11.68
N LEU A 476 18.56 3.01 -11.03
CA LEU A 476 19.74 2.52 -10.31
C LEU A 476 20.87 2.22 -11.31
N ALA A 477 22.10 2.62 -10.96
CA ALA A 477 23.27 2.32 -11.78
C ALA A 477 23.38 0.82 -12.05
N ALA A 478 23.73 0.42 -13.28
CA ALA A 478 23.72 -0.99 -13.69
C ALA A 478 24.59 -1.88 -12.79
N GLU A 479 25.77 -1.38 -12.41
CA GLU A 479 26.68 -2.06 -11.49
C GLU A 479 26.06 -2.23 -10.09
N ALA A 480 25.45 -1.18 -9.55
CA ALA A 480 24.77 -1.23 -8.27
C ALA A 480 23.56 -2.19 -8.29
N ALA A 481 22.80 -2.23 -9.39
CA ALA A 481 21.70 -3.15 -9.58
C ALA A 481 22.17 -4.61 -9.63
N ALA A 482 23.24 -4.90 -10.38
CA ALA A 482 23.86 -6.23 -10.43
C ALA A 482 24.36 -6.65 -9.04
N ARG A 483 25.02 -5.73 -8.31
CA ARG A 483 25.53 -5.99 -6.97
C ARG A 483 24.40 -6.23 -5.96
N ALA A 484 23.34 -5.42 -6.02
CA ALA A 484 22.15 -5.60 -5.19
C ALA A 484 21.50 -6.97 -5.44
N SER A 485 21.41 -7.42 -6.70
CA SER A 485 20.90 -8.75 -7.05
C SER A 485 21.75 -9.87 -6.44
N ALA A 486 23.07 -9.81 -6.61
CA ALA A 486 23.98 -10.82 -6.04
C ALA A 486 23.90 -10.88 -4.50
N LEU A 487 23.76 -9.73 -3.83
CA LEU A 487 23.55 -9.68 -2.38
C LEU A 487 22.23 -10.29 -1.96
N ARG A 488 21.15 -10.08 -2.74
CA ARG A 488 19.85 -10.69 -2.45
C ARG A 488 19.94 -12.21 -2.48
N ASP A 489 20.57 -12.77 -3.50
CA ASP A 489 20.73 -14.23 -3.61
C ASP A 489 21.55 -14.79 -2.44
N ALA A 490 22.64 -14.12 -2.09
CA ALA A 490 23.48 -14.50 -0.96
C ALA A 490 22.74 -14.41 0.39
N PHE A 491 21.99 -13.34 0.63
CA PHE A 491 21.29 -13.11 1.90
C PHE A 491 20.02 -13.94 2.01
N ALA A 492 19.36 -14.29 0.90
CA ALA A 492 18.19 -15.17 0.90
C ALA A 492 18.51 -16.56 1.46
N ALA A 493 19.72 -17.09 1.19
CA ALA A 493 20.18 -18.36 1.76
C ALA A 493 20.45 -18.30 3.27
N LEU A 494 20.65 -17.10 3.82
CA LEU A 494 21.00 -16.86 5.22
C LEU A 494 19.80 -16.46 6.09
N ALA A 495 18.72 -15.97 5.46
CA ALA A 495 17.52 -15.54 6.16
C ALA A 495 16.62 -16.75 6.44
N ASP A 496 16.34 -17.03 7.72
CA ASP A 496 15.35 -18.04 8.10
C ASP A 496 13.97 -17.70 7.48
N PRO A 497 13.18 -18.72 7.08
CA PRO A 497 11.83 -18.50 6.57
C PRO A 497 10.98 -17.80 7.64
N ALA A 498 10.37 -16.68 7.24
CA ALA A 498 9.57 -15.86 8.16
C ALA A 498 8.43 -16.68 8.78
N PRO A 499 8.21 -16.62 10.11
CA PRO A 499 6.93 -17.06 10.66
C PRO A 499 5.80 -16.24 10.01
N ALA A 500 4.72 -16.91 9.61
CA ALA A 500 3.64 -16.39 8.76
C ALA A 500 2.82 -15.21 9.35
N HIS A 501 3.16 -14.76 10.55
CA HIS A 501 2.71 -13.51 11.12
C HIS A 501 3.90 -12.93 11.88
N GLU A 502 4.24 -11.67 11.64
CA GLU A 502 5.03 -10.88 12.59
C GLU A 502 4.24 -10.80 13.89
N ASP A 503 4.34 -11.85 14.70
CA ASP A 503 3.91 -11.79 16.07
C ASP A 503 4.93 -10.89 16.77
N ARG A 504 4.63 -9.59 16.84
CA ARG A 504 5.41 -8.55 17.55
C ARG A 504 5.59 -8.83 19.06
N THR A 505 5.27 -10.05 19.49
CA THR A 505 5.12 -10.51 20.86
C THR A 505 6.09 -11.64 21.22
N HIS A 506 6.81 -12.23 20.25
CA HIS A 506 7.87 -13.18 20.54
C HIS A 506 9.13 -12.48 21.06
N GLY A 507 9.61 -12.88 22.25
CA GLY A 507 10.89 -12.42 22.81
C GLY A 507 10.80 -11.26 23.82
N LEU A 508 9.66 -11.05 24.47
CA LEU A 508 9.56 -10.14 25.62
C LEU A 508 10.35 -10.70 26.81
N GLN A 509 11.26 -9.89 27.34
CA GLN A 509 12.06 -10.21 28.53
C GLN A 509 11.77 -9.20 29.64
N PRO A 510 12.03 -9.54 30.91
CA PRO A 510 12.11 -8.54 31.97
C PRO A 510 13.06 -7.41 31.58
N HIS A 511 12.78 -6.18 32.05
CA HIS A 511 13.68 -5.05 31.79
C HIS A 511 15.08 -5.30 32.39
N ASP A 512 16.09 -4.73 31.76
CA ASP A 512 17.48 -4.70 32.22
C ASP A 512 17.95 -3.26 32.53
N LEU A 513 17.00 -2.34 32.73
CA LEU A 513 17.27 -0.95 33.12
C LEU A 513 18.02 -0.90 34.45
N ASP A 514 19.02 -0.01 34.55
CA ASP A 514 19.77 0.21 35.77
C ASP A 514 18.90 0.88 36.87
N PRO A 515 19.30 0.77 38.15
CA PRO A 515 18.52 1.30 39.27
C PRO A 515 18.28 2.82 39.22
N ASP A 516 19.18 3.61 38.64
CA ASP A 516 19.02 5.06 38.54
C ASP A 516 17.99 5.43 37.47
N THR A 517 18.06 4.78 36.30
CA THR A 517 17.06 4.91 35.24
C THR A 517 15.67 4.49 35.72
N LEU A 518 15.58 3.39 36.47
CA LEU A 518 14.33 2.93 37.07
C LEU A 518 13.76 3.92 38.09
N ARG A 519 14.62 4.49 38.95
CA ARG A 519 14.20 5.54 39.90
C ARG A 519 13.69 6.78 39.18
N GLY A 520 14.41 7.26 38.17
CA GLY A 520 14.00 8.40 37.36
C GLY A 520 12.65 8.18 36.66
N LEU A 521 12.46 6.99 36.09
CA LEU A 521 11.21 6.60 35.45
C LEU A 521 10.05 6.48 36.46
N ALA A 522 10.29 5.89 37.63
CA ALA A 522 9.29 5.81 38.71
C ALA A 522 8.88 7.20 39.22
N SER A 523 9.82 8.14 39.37
CA SER A 523 9.51 9.52 39.76
C SER A 523 8.63 10.23 38.73
N ARG A 524 8.91 10.06 37.43
CA ARG A 524 8.10 10.63 36.35
C ARG A 524 6.70 10.01 36.28
N LEU A 525 6.58 8.70 36.48
CA LEU A 525 5.29 8.01 36.58
C LEU A 525 4.49 8.46 37.82
N ALA A 526 5.16 8.81 38.92
CA ALA A 526 4.50 9.32 40.12
C ALA A 526 3.79 10.67 39.90
N CYS A 527 4.38 11.53 39.06
CA CYS A 527 3.83 12.82 38.68
C CYS A 527 2.52 12.71 37.88
N GLU A 528 2.22 11.57 37.25
CA GLU A 528 0.94 11.36 36.58
C GLU A 528 -0.11 10.81 37.57
N PRO A 529 -1.14 11.59 37.95
CA PRO A 529 -2.15 11.17 38.92
C PRO A 529 -2.87 9.88 38.54
N ARG A 530 -3.02 9.62 37.23
CA ARG A 530 -3.82 8.50 36.71
C ARG A 530 -3.07 7.17 36.60
N VAL A 531 -1.75 7.11 36.76
CA VAL A 531 -1.02 5.84 36.69
C VAL A 531 -1.05 5.11 38.03
N ALA A 532 -1.71 3.94 38.09
CA ALA A 532 -1.75 3.10 39.28
C ALA A 532 -0.53 2.18 39.39
N ARG A 533 -0.20 1.52 38.28
CA ARG A 533 0.86 0.51 38.19
C ARG A 533 1.54 0.61 36.84
N ALA A 534 2.81 0.22 36.77
CA ALA A 534 3.51 0.07 35.50
C ALA A 534 4.32 -1.22 35.46
N TRP A 535 4.29 -1.91 34.32
CA TRP A 535 5.20 -3.01 33.99
C TRP A 535 6.09 -2.59 32.83
N ILE A 536 7.35 -3.03 32.86
CA ILE A 536 8.33 -2.71 31.82
C ILE A 536 8.90 -4.01 31.30
N ALA A 537 8.66 -4.27 30.01
CA ALA A 537 9.26 -5.39 29.29
C ALA A 537 10.30 -4.85 28.31
N ARG A 538 11.45 -5.51 28.22
CA ARG A 538 12.38 -5.28 27.12
C ARG A 538 11.93 -6.09 25.91
N ARG A 539 11.89 -5.44 24.75
CA ARG A 539 11.74 -6.15 23.47
C ARG A 539 13.11 -6.56 22.97
N ALA A 540 13.24 -7.80 22.50
CA ALA A 540 14.46 -8.23 21.82
C ALA A 540 14.80 -7.23 20.70
N ALA A 541 16.04 -6.73 20.73
CA ALA A 541 16.50 -5.80 19.71
C ALA A 541 16.44 -6.50 18.34
N PRO A 542 15.92 -5.82 17.29
CA PRO A 542 15.80 -6.45 15.98
C PRO A 542 17.17 -6.79 15.38
N LEU A 543 18.19 -6.01 15.73
CA LEU A 543 19.58 -6.17 15.28
C LEU A 543 20.55 -5.79 16.41
N ALA A 544 21.75 -6.35 16.39
CA ALA A 544 22.85 -5.94 17.26
C ALA A 544 23.16 -4.44 17.10
N GLY A 545 23.31 -3.71 18.20
CA GLY A 545 23.51 -2.25 18.18
C GLY A 545 22.25 -1.42 17.87
N ALA A 546 21.09 -2.02 17.61
CA ALA A 546 19.84 -1.25 17.59
C ALA A 546 19.54 -0.68 18.99
N PRO A 547 18.91 0.52 19.10
CA PRO A 547 18.56 1.08 20.40
C PRO A 547 17.65 0.11 21.16
N ALA A 548 17.86 0.02 22.47
CA ALA A 548 17.03 -0.84 23.32
C ALA A 548 15.60 -0.29 23.35
N GLU A 549 14.62 -1.15 23.13
CA GLU A 549 13.22 -0.78 23.12
C GLU A 549 12.46 -1.46 24.26
N TYR A 550 11.77 -0.65 25.06
CA TYR A 550 11.03 -1.09 26.23
C TYR A 550 9.55 -0.78 26.07
N LEU A 551 8.72 -1.80 26.27
CA LEU A 551 7.27 -1.65 26.35
C LEU A 551 6.90 -1.31 27.79
N VAL A 552 6.22 -0.18 27.98
CA VAL A 552 5.71 0.25 29.29
C VAL A 552 4.20 0.08 29.31
N LEU A 553 3.74 -0.98 29.98
CA LEU A 553 2.32 -1.20 30.24
C LEU A 553 1.89 -0.38 31.44
N LEU A 554 0.99 0.57 31.23
CA LEU A 554 0.41 1.38 32.30
C LEU A 554 -0.99 0.89 32.68
N ASP A 555 -1.22 0.79 33.98
CA ASP A 555 -2.55 0.62 34.55
C ASP A 555 -3.15 2.01 34.83
N TRP A 556 -4.10 2.40 33.99
CA TRP A 556 -4.66 3.76 33.97
C TRP A 556 -5.95 3.84 34.80
N ARG A 557 -6.02 4.80 35.73
CA ARG A 557 -7.20 5.12 36.55
C ARG A 557 -8.00 6.25 35.91
N GLY A 558 -9.27 5.98 35.61
CA GLY A 558 -10.23 6.98 35.12
C GLY A 558 -10.71 6.73 33.68
N PRO A 559 -11.52 7.64 33.12
CA PRO A 559 -12.16 7.44 31.83
C PRO A 559 -11.18 7.41 30.65
N VAL A 560 -11.43 6.49 29.72
CA VAL A 560 -10.64 6.19 28.50
C VAL A 560 -10.42 7.44 27.63
N ALA A 561 -11.34 8.40 27.66
CA ALA A 561 -11.29 9.63 26.85
C ALA A 561 -10.05 10.53 27.11
N GLY A 562 -9.36 10.37 28.25
CA GLY A 562 -8.14 11.14 28.58
C GLY A 562 -6.83 10.35 28.46
N GLU A 563 -6.89 9.07 28.09
CA GLU A 563 -5.77 8.14 28.12
C GLU A 563 -4.70 8.48 27.07
N THR A 564 -5.12 8.78 25.83
CA THR A 564 -4.21 9.10 24.73
C THR A 564 -3.40 10.38 24.98
N ALA A 565 -4.05 11.42 25.48
CA ALA A 565 -3.40 12.70 25.81
C ALA A 565 -2.44 12.56 27.01
N GLY A 566 -2.77 11.69 27.97
CA GLY A 566 -1.90 11.35 29.10
C GLY A 566 -0.65 10.58 28.68
N LEU A 567 -0.82 9.55 27.84
CA LEU A 567 0.28 8.77 27.27
C LEU A 567 1.26 9.65 26.48
N ALA A 568 0.76 10.53 25.61
CA ALA A 568 1.61 11.43 24.83
C ALA A 568 2.40 12.44 25.70
N ARG A 569 1.89 12.79 26.88
CA ARG A 569 2.59 13.65 27.85
C ARG A 569 3.71 12.90 28.55
N LEU A 570 3.43 11.67 29.00
CA LEU A 570 4.40 10.78 29.63
C LEU A 570 5.52 10.39 28.67
N ASP A 571 5.18 10.05 27.42
CA ASP A 571 6.14 9.66 26.38
C ASP A 571 7.23 10.72 26.17
N ARG A 572 6.83 11.99 26.03
CA ARG A 572 7.77 13.12 25.96
C ARG A 572 8.64 13.27 27.20
N SER A 573 8.10 12.99 28.38
CA SER A 573 8.85 13.09 29.63
C SER A 573 9.83 11.94 29.83
N LEU A 574 9.66 10.81 29.15
CA LEU A 574 10.41 9.57 29.38
C LEU A 574 11.55 9.35 28.37
N ALA A 575 11.76 10.27 27.42
CA ALA A 575 12.87 10.17 26.46
C ALA A 575 14.23 10.10 27.17
N LEU A 576 15.02 9.07 26.85
CA LEU A 576 16.39 8.87 27.32
C LEU A 576 17.30 8.54 26.12
N PRO A 577 18.58 8.97 26.12
CA PRO A 577 19.51 8.66 25.04
C PRO A 577 19.69 7.15 24.86
N GLY A 578 19.59 6.64 23.62
CA GLY A 578 19.79 5.22 23.29
C GLY A 578 18.68 4.25 23.73
N ILE A 579 17.63 4.75 24.41
CA ILE A 579 16.51 3.96 24.93
C ILE A 579 15.20 4.48 24.34
N ARG A 580 14.39 3.59 23.77
CA ARG A 580 13.03 3.92 23.30
C ARG A 580 11.99 3.30 24.23
N PHE A 581 11.13 4.12 24.81
CA PHE A 581 9.94 3.64 25.50
C PHE A 581 8.74 3.67 24.57
N ALA A 582 7.94 2.61 24.59
CA ALA A 582 6.64 2.56 23.94
C ALA A 582 5.57 2.34 25.01
N LEU A 583 4.81 3.39 25.32
CA LEU A 583 3.78 3.36 26.35
C LEU A 583 2.45 2.88 25.78
N PHE A 584 1.79 1.98 26.49
CA PHE A 584 0.46 1.51 26.15
C PHE A 584 -0.32 1.09 27.39
N THR A 585 -1.63 0.90 27.22
CA THR A 585 -2.53 0.46 28.28
C THR A 585 -3.31 -0.79 27.85
N GLY A 586 -3.87 -1.48 28.84
CA GLY A 586 -4.63 -2.72 28.60
C GLY A 586 -5.95 -2.51 27.84
N THR A 587 -6.45 -1.28 27.74
CA THR A 587 -7.76 -0.95 27.17
C THR A 587 -7.85 -1.32 25.68
N ASN A 588 -6.79 -1.04 24.91
CA ASN A 588 -6.75 -1.25 23.45
C ASN A 588 -5.90 -2.45 23.01
N GLN A 589 -5.07 -3.03 23.90
CA GLN A 589 -4.14 -4.11 23.55
C GLN A 589 -4.10 -5.21 24.63
N ARG A 590 -5.28 -5.75 24.97
CA ARG A 590 -5.43 -6.80 26.00
C ARG A 590 -4.52 -8.03 25.82
N PRO A 591 -4.26 -8.55 24.61
CA PRO A 591 -3.34 -9.68 24.42
C PRO A 591 -1.90 -9.32 24.80
N LEU A 592 -1.40 -8.18 24.30
CA LEU A 592 -0.04 -7.69 24.62
C LEU A 592 0.11 -7.40 26.12
N ALA A 593 -0.92 -6.82 26.75
CA ALA A 593 -0.91 -6.55 28.19
C ALA A 593 -0.81 -7.83 29.04
N ARG A 594 -1.45 -8.93 28.62
CA ARG A 594 -1.31 -10.24 29.28
C ARG A 594 0.10 -10.78 29.15
N GLN A 595 0.69 -10.70 27.96
CA GLN A 595 2.04 -11.19 27.69
C GLN A 595 3.10 -10.40 28.46
N VAL A 596 3.00 -9.06 28.51
CA VAL A 596 3.91 -8.23 29.32
C VAL A 596 3.83 -8.59 30.80
N ARG A 597 2.63 -8.78 31.35
CA ARG A 597 2.46 -9.23 32.74
C ARG A 597 3.03 -10.63 32.98
N GLN A 598 2.89 -11.53 32.02
CA GLN A 598 3.44 -12.89 32.09
C GLN A 598 4.97 -12.89 32.01
N ALA A 599 5.55 -12.03 31.17
CA ALA A 599 7.00 -11.93 30.99
C ALA A 599 7.69 -11.23 32.17
N CYS A 600 7.07 -10.22 32.78
CA CYS A 600 7.69 -9.39 33.81
C CYS A 600 7.27 -9.76 35.25
N GLY A 601 6.13 -10.44 35.43
CA GLY A 601 5.56 -10.74 36.74
C GLY A 601 5.06 -9.49 37.48
N GLU A 602 5.83 -9.02 38.46
CA GLU A 602 5.47 -7.90 39.35
C GLU A 602 5.63 -6.53 38.66
N PRO A 603 4.75 -5.55 38.93
CA PRO A 603 4.90 -4.21 38.39
C PRO A 603 6.11 -3.50 39.00
N VAL A 604 6.89 -2.88 38.13
CA VAL A 604 8.07 -2.06 38.44
C VAL A 604 7.70 -0.80 39.21
N TYR A 605 6.46 -0.32 39.03
CA TYR A 605 5.93 0.82 39.77
C TYR A 605 4.53 0.48 40.32
N ARG A 606 4.31 0.81 41.59
CA ARG A 606 3.00 0.79 42.24
C ARG A 606 2.79 2.12 42.96
N LYS A 607 1.76 2.86 42.59
CA LYS A 607 1.37 4.07 43.31
C LYS A 607 0.81 3.67 44.68
N ARG A 608 1.47 4.08 45.76
CA ARG A 608 0.96 3.89 47.12
C ARG A 608 -0.44 4.53 47.19
N ALA A 609 -1.42 3.79 47.71
CA ALA A 609 -2.71 4.36 48.04
C ALA A 609 -2.45 5.44 49.11
N GLY A 610 -2.73 6.69 48.76
CA GLY A 610 -2.76 7.78 49.73
C GLY A 610 -4.02 7.69 50.56
#